data_AF-A0A8T5PNB4-F1
#
_entry.id   AF-A0A8T5PNB4-F1
#
_cell.length_a   1.000
_cell.length_b   1.000
_cell.length_c   1.000
_cell.angle_alpha   90.00
_cell.angle_beta   90.00
_cell.angle_gamma   90.00
#
_symmetry.space_group_name_H-M   'P 1'
#
loop_
_entity.id
_entity.type
_entity.pdbx_description
1 polymer ?
#
loop_
_entity_poly.entity_id
_entity_poly.type
_entity_poly.pdbx_seq_one_letter_code
_entity_poly.pdbx_strand_id
1 'polypeptide(L)' 'MVKAIIDVKEETNQVLNIIKAKFGLKDKSQAIDKMAEEYSEKVLEFELRPKVLSSFKEEK' A
#
# COMPACT_ATOMS: atom_id res chain seq x y z
N MET A 1 4.71 1.55 -13.07
CA MET A 1 5.19 0.84 -11.86
C MET A 1 6.47 1.50 -11.39
N VAL A 2 6.54 1.84 -10.11
CA VAL A 2 7.77 2.30 -9.44
C VAL A 2 8.42 1.08 -8.78
N LYS A 3 9.75 0.98 -8.80
CA LYS A 3 10.50 -0.09 -8.12
C LYS A 3 11.27 0.50 -6.94
N ALA A 4 11.19 -0.16 -5.78
CA ALA A 4 11.96 0.18 -4.60
C ALA A 4 12.64 -1.09 -4.07
N ILE A 5 13.87 -0.96 -3.61
CA ILE A 5 14.58 -1.99 -2.84
C ILE A 5 14.52 -1.54 -1.38
N ILE A 6 13.99 -2.41 -0.52
CA ILE A 6 13.82 -2.12 0.91
C ILE A 6 14.29 -3.32 1.73
N ASP A 7 14.84 -3.04 2.90
CA ASP A 7 15.10 -4.05 3.92
C ASP A 7 13.91 -4.12 4.88
N VAL A 8 13.48 -5.33 5.20
CA VAL A 8 12.39 -5.58 6.15
C VAL A 8 12.78 -6.65 7.15
N LYS A 9 12.19 -6.60 8.34
CA LYS A 9 12.38 -7.64 9.36
C LYS A 9 11.73 -8.96 8.90
N GLU A 10 12.21 -10.09 9.42
CA GLU A 10 11.63 -11.41 9.13
C GLU A 10 10.14 -11.49 9.52
N GLU A 11 9.78 -10.92 10.66
CA GLU A 11 8.38 -10.82 11.09
C GLU A 11 7.52 -10.04 10.08
N THR A 12 8.04 -8.91 9.57
CA THR A 12 7.35 -8.12 8.54
C THR A 12 7.15 -8.95 7.26
N ASN A 13 8.16 -9.72 6.87
CA ASN A 13 8.07 -10.62 5.71
C ASN A 13 6.99 -11.71 5.88
N GLN A 14 6.83 -12.26 7.09
CA GLN A 14 5.77 -13.22 7.41
C GLN A 14 4.37 -12.58 7.34
N VAL A 15 4.22 -11.37 7.92
CA VAL A 15 2.96 -10.62 7.83
C VAL A 15 2.57 -10.36 6.38
N LEU A 16 3.52 -9.94 5.53
CA LEU A 16 3.25 -9.72 4.09
C LEU A 16 2.80 -11.00 3.38
N ASN A 17 3.33 -12.17 3.75
CA ASN A 17 2.87 -13.45 3.19
C ASN A 17 1.43 -13.77 3.62
N ILE A 18 1.06 -13.50 4.87
CA ILE A 18 -0.31 -13.70 5.38
C ILE A 18 -1.28 -12.78 4.64
N ILE A 19 -0.96 -11.49 4.51
CA ILE A 19 -1.77 -10.53 3.76
C ILE A 19 -1.93 -10.99 2.30
N LYS A 20 -0.82 -11.37 1.65
CA LYS A 20 -0.84 -11.88 0.29
C LYS A 20 -1.82 -13.06 0.14
N ALA A 21 -1.74 -14.04 1.04
CA ALA A 21 -2.62 -15.20 1.03
C ALA A 21 -4.10 -14.82 1.30
N LYS A 22 -4.34 -13.98 2.32
CA LYS A 22 -5.69 -13.53 2.71
C LYS A 22 -6.44 -12.85 1.57
N PHE A 23 -5.76 -12.04 0.78
CA PHE A 23 -6.35 -11.27 -0.32
C PHE A 23 -6.14 -11.90 -1.71
N GLY A 24 -5.55 -13.11 -1.79
CA GLY A 24 -5.30 -13.79 -3.07
C GLY A 24 -4.34 -13.04 -3.99
N LEU A 25 -3.39 -12.29 -3.43
CA LEU A 25 -2.47 -11.44 -4.19
C LEU A 25 -1.33 -12.24 -4.82
N LYS A 26 -0.82 -11.74 -5.93
CA LYS A 26 0.20 -12.43 -6.75
C LYS A 26 1.59 -12.37 -6.13
N ASP A 27 1.96 -11.22 -5.56
CA ASP A 27 3.30 -10.97 -5.04
C ASP A 27 3.28 -10.10 -3.77
N LYS A 28 4.46 -9.92 -3.16
CA LYS A 28 4.62 -9.13 -1.94
C LYS A 28 4.49 -7.63 -2.19
N SER A 29 4.74 -7.15 -3.41
CA SER A 29 4.55 -5.75 -3.76
C SER A 29 3.07 -5.37 -3.68
N GLN A 30 2.19 -6.22 -4.23
CA GLN A 30 0.74 -6.04 -4.09
C GLN A 30 0.28 -6.06 -2.61
N ALA A 31 0.91 -6.90 -1.78
CA ALA A 31 0.60 -6.93 -0.34
C ALA A 31 1.01 -5.63 0.37
N ILE A 32 2.16 -5.06 0.00
CA ILE A 32 2.61 -3.75 0.50
C ILE A 32 1.66 -2.64 0.05
N ASP A 33 1.26 -2.64 -1.23
CA ASP A 33 0.31 -1.65 -1.77
C ASP A 33 -1.04 -1.73 -1.03
N LYS A 34 -1.54 -2.94 -0.77
CA LYS A 34 -2.78 -3.15 -0.02
C LYS A 34 -2.67 -2.65 1.42
N MET A 35 -1.54 -2.93 2.07
CA MET A 35 -1.27 -2.44 3.43
C MET A 35 -1.20 -0.90 3.47
N ALA A 36 -0.56 -0.27 2.48
CA ALA A 36 -0.46 1.18 2.38
C ALA A 36 -1.84 1.83 2.13
N GLU A 37 -2.68 1.22 1.29
CA GLU A 37 -4.07 1.64 1.08
C GLU A 37 -4.85 1.63 2.40
N GLU A 38 -4.89 0.51 3.11
CA GLU A 38 -5.61 0.40 4.38
C GLU A 38 -5.04 1.30 5.48
N TYR A 39 -3.72 1.51 5.50
CA TYR A 39 -3.08 2.42 6.45
C TYR A 39 -3.42 3.88 6.14
N SER A 40 -3.50 4.24 4.85
CA SER A 40 -3.88 5.59 4.42
C SER A 40 -5.28 5.97 4.91
N GLU A 41 -6.22 5.01 4.92
CA GLU A 41 -7.56 5.26 5.43
C GLU A 41 -7.61 5.50 6.94
N LYS A 42 -6.67 4.91 7.68
CA LYS A 42 -6.59 5.00 9.14
C LYS A 42 -5.82 6.21 9.65
N VAL A 43 -4.80 6.64 8.91
CA VAL A 43 -3.81 7.63 9.39
C VAL A 43 -3.87 8.94 8.63
N LEU A 44 -4.25 8.94 7.35
CA LEU A 44 -4.35 10.19 6.60
C LEU A 44 -5.74 10.80 6.73
N GLU A 45 -5.75 12.09 7.01
CA GLU A 45 -6.93 12.93 6.77
C GLU A 45 -7.37 12.79 5.30
N PHE A 46 -8.68 12.87 5.07
CA PHE A 46 -9.28 12.58 3.76
C PHE A 46 -8.63 13.35 2.61
N GLU A 47 -8.34 14.63 2.81
CA GLU A 47 -7.74 15.52 1.81
C GLU A 47 -6.30 15.14 1.44
N LEU A 48 -5.60 14.45 2.33
CA LEU A 48 -4.21 14.01 2.13
C LEU A 48 -4.12 12.62 1.48
N ARG A 49 -5.25 11.95 1.25
CA ARG A 49 -5.25 10.62 0.62
C ARG A 49 -4.79 10.75 -0.83
N PRO A 50 -3.85 9.91 -1.29
CA PRO A 50 -3.32 10.00 -2.66
C PRO A 50 -4.40 9.97 -3.74
N LYS A 51 -5.47 9.20 -3.53
CA LYS A 51 -6.62 9.08 -4.44
C LYS A 51 -7.42 10.38 -4.59
N VAL A 52 -7.45 11.20 -3.54
CA VAL A 52 -8.11 12.51 -3.52
C VAL A 52 -7.21 13.54 -4.19
N LEU A 53 -5.91 13.53 -3.87
CA LEU A 53 -4.91 14.41 -4.50
C LEU A 53 -4.76 14.19 -6.01
N SER A 54 -4.94 12.95 -6.51
CA SER A 54 -4.93 12.68 -7.95
C SER A 54 -6.07 13.36 -8.69
N SER A 55 -7.28 13.36 -8.11
CA SER A 55 -8.46 14.01 -8.72
C SER A 55 -8.28 15.52 -8.85
N PHE A 56 -7.66 16.17 -7.85
CA PHE A 56 -7.35 17.60 -7.92
C PHE A 56 -6.26 17.96 -8.94
N LYS A 57 -5.42 16.99 -9.34
CA LYS A 57 -4.33 17.21 -10.30
C LYS A 57 -4.78 17.08 -11.75
N GLU A 58 -5.88 16.37 -12.01
CA GLU A 58 -6.43 16.18 -13.35
C GLU A 58 -7.34 17.33 -13.81
N GLU A 59 -7.80 18.20 -12.90
CA GLU A 59 -8.61 19.40 -13.21
C GLU A 59 -7.79 20.68 -13.48
N LYS A 60 -6.46 20.58 -13.68
CA LYS A 60 -5.59 21.69 -14.07
C LYS A 60 -4.91 21.43 -15.41
#